data_AF-A0A1Q3HHZ0-F1
#
_entry.id   AF-A0A1Q3HHZ0-F1
#
_cell.length_a   1.000
_cell.length_b   1.000
_cell.length_c   1.000
_cell.angle_alpha   90.00
_cell.angle_beta   90.00
_cell.angle_gamma   90.00
#
_symmetry.space_group_name_H-M   'P 1'
#
loop_
_entity.id
_entity.type
_entity.pdbx_description
1 polymer ?
#
loop_
_entity_poly.entity_id
_entity_poly.type
_entity_poly.pdbx_seq_one_letter_code
_entity_poly.pdbx_strand_id
1 'polypeptide(L)'
;MWATPIGDGLYRLGNIPFFASGVAYEDVVSAVRRDDGTLGFVEVVRPSGHSTLRVIVYEASEVPALRQELEALGCDTELSHIPNLVAVDVPPALSLDSVRSLLETGTVSERWEYEEACLGS
;
A
#
# COMPACT_ATOMS: atom_id res chain seq x y z
N MET A 1 2.03 11.20 -3.20
CA MET A 1 2.63 10.43 -2.09
C MET A 1 3.12 11.39 -1.05
N TRP A 2 2.77 11.17 0.21
CA TRP A 2 3.21 11.97 1.34
C TRP A 2 4.47 11.34 1.92
N ALA A 3 5.44 12.19 2.26
CA ALA A 3 6.67 11.75 2.88
C ALA A 3 7.23 12.85 3.79
N THR A 4 7.87 12.43 4.87
CA THR A 4 8.53 13.34 5.81
C THR A 4 10.04 13.33 5.56
N PRO A 5 10.70 14.48 5.38
CA PRO A 5 12.16 14.52 5.25
C PRO A 5 12.82 14.06 6.56
N ILE A 6 13.84 13.21 6.47
CA ILE A 6 14.58 12.70 7.64
C ILE A 6 16.08 13.04 7.61
N GLY A 7 16.53 13.84 6.64
CA GLY A 7 17.93 14.28 6.47
C GLY A 7 18.60 13.66 5.25
N ASP A 8 19.69 14.25 4.77
CA ASP A 8 20.57 13.70 3.72
C ASP A 8 19.88 13.30 2.41
N GLY A 9 18.82 14.02 2.02
CA GLY A 9 18.04 13.70 0.81
C GLY A 9 17.15 12.46 0.97
N LEU A 10 16.94 12.00 2.20
CA LEU A 10 16.08 10.87 2.54
C LEU A 10 14.73 11.32 3.07
N TYR A 11 13.73 10.50 2.75
CA TYR A 11 12.34 10.75 3.06
C TYR A 11 11.71 9.45 3.57
N ARG A 12 10.90 9.53 4.61
CA ARG A 12 10.07 8.41 5.08
C ARG A 12 8.68 8.53 4.47
N LEU A 13 8.21 7.49 3.79
CA LEU A 13 6.85 7.44 3.25
C LEU A 13 5.82 7.43 4.37
N GLY A 14 4.75 8.20 4.21
CA GLY A 14 3.75 8.44 5.26
C GLY A 14 2.33 8.01 4.92
N ASN A 15 2.10 7.37 3.76
CA ASN A 15 0.79 6.86 3.37
C ASN A 15 0.93 5.54 2.58
N ILE A 16 -0.14 4.76 2.54
CA ILE A 16 -0.18 3.48 1.82
C ILE A 16 -0.21 3.75 0.30
N PRO A 17 0.69 3.17 -0.52
CA PRO A 17 0.79 3.44 -1.95
C PRO A 17 -0.36 2.86 -2.80
N PHE A 18 -1.23 3.72 -3.34
CA PHE A 18 -2.30 3.29 -4.27
C PHE A 18 -1.89 3.23 -5.76
N PHE A 19 -0.76 3.82 -6.18
CA PHE A 19 -0.28 3.76 -7.58
C PHE A 19 1.19 3.38 -7.74
N ALA A 20 2.07 3.76 -6.80
CA ALA A 20 3.50 3.50 -6.90
C ALA A 20 3.83 2.08 -6.43
N SER A 21 4.31 1.22 -7.33
CA SER A 21 4.74 -0.14 -7.00
C SER A 21 6.20 -0.18 -6.52
N GLY A 22 6.58 -1.25 -5.82
CA GLY A 22 7.93 -1.45 -5.29
C GLY A 22 8.28 -0.60 -4.05
N VAL A 23 7.29 0.04 -3.44
CA VAL A 23 7.43 0.81 -2.19
C VAL A 23 6.28 0.46 -1.25
N ALA A 24 6.52 0.55 0.05
CA ALA A 24 5.55 0.29 1.12
C ALA A 24 5.49 1.44 2.14
N TYR A 25 4.50 1.37 3.02
CA TYR A 25 4.37 2.30 4.14
C TYR A 25 5.64 2.29 5.01
N GLU A 26 6.04 3.47 5.50
CA GLU A 26 7.27 3.70 6.28
C GLU A 26 8.62 3.42 5.61
N ASP A 27 8.65 3.04 4.32
CA ASP A 27 9.91 2.92 3.59
C ASP A 27 10.70 4.23 3.66
N VAL A 28 12.02 4.10 3.81
CA VAL A 28 12.94 5.23 3.64
C VAL A 28 13.42 5.22 2.20
N VAL A 29 13.16 6.30 1.49
CA VAL A 29 13.51 6.48 0.08
C VAL A 29 14.47 7.67 -0.08
N SER A 30 15.29 7.63 -1.12
CA SER A 30 16.02 8.81 -1.57
C SER A 30 15.25 9.50 -2.68
N ALA A 31 15.34 10.83 -2.72
CA ALA A 31 14.75 11.61 -3.79
C ALA A 31 15.65 12.80 -4.15
N VAL A 32 15.62 13.17 -5.44
CA VAL A 32 16.35 14.32 -5.96
C VAL A 32 15.38 15.42 -6.38
N ARG A 33 15.77 16.68 -6.15
CA ARG A 33 14.98 17.82 -6.62
C ARG A 33 15.10 17.92 -8.15
N ARG A 34 13.96 18.03 -8.82
CA ARG A 34 13.85 18.25 -10.26
C ARG A 34 13.75 19.75 -10.57
N ASP A 35 13.92 20.09 -11.84
CA ASP A 35 13.87 21.48 -12.34
C ASP A 35 12.53 22.16 -12.08
N ASP A 36 11.44 21.39 -12.04
CA ASP A 36 10.08 21.85 -11.71
C ASP A 36 9.84 22.07 -10.21
N GLY A 37 10.88 21.87 -9.38
CA GLY A 37 10.81 22.00 -7.93
C GLY A 37 10.21 20.79 -7.21
N THR A 38 9.77 19.74 -7.93
CA THR A 38 9.27 18.49 -7.34
C THR A 38 10.42 17.59 -6.87
N LEU A 39 10.09 16.60 -6.06
CA LEU A 39 11.01 15.53 -5.67
C LEU A 39 10.77 14.31 -6.55
N GLY A 40 11.81 13.86 -7.23
CA GLY A 40 11.80 12.61 -7.97
C GLY A 40 12.35 11.47 -7.12
N PHE A 41 11.56 10.43 -6.92
CA PHE A 41 12.02 9.16 -6.34
C PHE A 41 13.23 8.61 -7.11
N VAL A 42 14.21 8.09 -6.38
CA VAL A 42 15.39 7.41 -6.94
C VAL A 42 15.36 5.93 -6.57
N GLU A 43 15.37 5.61 -5.27
CA GLU A 43 15.35 4.23 -4.78
C GLU A 43 14.81 4.12 -3.35
N VAL A 44 14.46 2.90 -2.95
CA VAL A 44 14.25 2.54 -1.55
C VAL A 44 15.62 2.31 -0.92
N VAL A 45 15.96 3.14 0.07
CA VAL A 45 17.23 3.06 0.81
C VAL A 45 17.12 2.11 2.01
N ARG A 46 15.95 2.07 2.66
CA ARG A 46 15.67 1.11 3.72
C ARG A 46 14.21 0.68 3.66
N PRO A 47 13.94 -0.61 3.36
CA PRO A 47 12.58 -1.14 3.42
C PRO A 47 12.09 -1.14 4.88
N SER A 48 10.79 -0.93 5.08
CA SER A 48 10.15 -1.01 6.39
C SER A 48 9.78 -2.43 6.80
N GLY A 49 9.74 -3.36 5.85
CA GLY A 49 9.22 -4.72 6.01
C GLY A 49 7.69 -4.81 5.84
N HIS A 50 7.00 -3.69 5.66
CA HIS A 50 5.58 -3.69 5.30
C HIS A 50 5.38 -4.22 3.88
N SER A 51 4.23 -4.84 3.63
CA SER A 51 3.78 -5.15 2.26
C SER A 51 2.64 -4.22 1.85
N THR A 52 2.56 -3.91 0.55
CA THR A 52 1.45 -3.17 -0.04
C THR A 52 0.70 -4.05 -1.03
N LEU A 53 -0.56 -4.31 -0.73
CA LEU A 53 -1.50 -4.93 -1.66
C LEU A 53 -2.46 -3.86 -2.17
N ARG A 54 -3.04 -4.06 -3.36
CA ARG A 54 -4.12 -3.20 -3.86
C ARG A 54 -5.27 -4.05 -4.32
N VAL A 55 -6.47 -3.60 -4.02
CA VAL A 55 -7.71 -4.31 -4.31
C VAL A 55 -8.62 -3.41 -5.13
N ILE A 56 -9.09 -3.90 -6.28
CA ILE A 56 -10.13 -3.26 -7.08
C ILE A 56 -11.43 -4.02 -6.83
N VAL A 57 -12.33 -3.40 -6.08
CA VAL A 57 -13.65 -3.96 -5.77
C VAL A 57 -14.59 -3.75 -6.95
N TYR A 58 -15.40 -4.74 -7.30
CA TYR A 58 -16.32 -4.58 -8.43
C TYR A 58 -17.50 -3.68 -8.06
N GLU A 59 -18.07 -3.88 -6.87
CA GLU A 59 -19.14 -3.06 -6.33
C GLU A 59 -18.62 -2.11 -5.24
N ALA A 60 -18.60 -0.80 -5.51
CA ALA A 60 -18.05 0.19 -4.57
C ALA A 60 -18.75 0.21 -3.20
N SER A 61 -19.99 -0.29 -3.13
CA SER A 61 -20.74 -0.46 -1.88
C SER A 61 -20.15 -1.52 -0.95
N GLU A 62 -19.31 -2.43 -1.45
CA GLU A 62 -18.63 -3.46 -0.65
C GLU A 62 -17.30 -2.98 -0.04
N VAL A 63 -16.77 -1.84 -0.47
CA VAL A 63 -15.50 -1.30 0.05
C VAL A 63 -15.48 -1.17 1.58
N PRO A 64 -16.53 -0.67 2.27
CA PRO A 64 -16.55 -0.64 3.72
C PRO A 64 -16.44 -2.02 4.38
N ALA A 65 -17.07 -3.04 3.79
CA ALA A 65 -17.03 -4.41 4.31
C ALA A 65 -15.63 -5.02 4.16
N LEU A 66 -15.01 -4.89 2.97
CA LEU A 66 -13.63 -5.31 2.74
C LEU A 66 -12.65 -4.65 3.74
N ARG A 67 -12.78 -3.34 3.93
CA ARG A 67 -11.91 -2.60 4.87
C ARG A 67 -12.06 -3.12 6.30
N GLN A 68 -13.28 -3.45 6.73
CA GLN A 68 -13.54 -4.04 8.04
C GLN A 68 -12.94 -5.45 8.17
N GLU A 69 -13.04 -6.28 7.11
CA GLU A 69 -12.44 -7.61 7.07
C GLU A 69 -10.90 -7.52 7.19
N LEU A 70 -10.27 -6.56 6.50
CA LEU A 70 -8.82 -6.30 6.56
C LEU A 70 -8.36 -5.72 7.90
N GLU A 71 -9.11 -4.76 8.45
CA GLU A 71 -8.85 -4.19 9.78
C GLU A 71 -8.92 -5.26 10.88
N ALA A 72 -9.86 -6.20 10.77
CA ALA A 72 -9.96 -7.33 11.69
C ALA A 72 -8.74 -8.28 11.63
N LEU A 73 -8.00 -8.30 10.51
CA LEU A 73 -6.72 -9.00 10.39
C LEU A 73 -5.52 -8.17 10.88
N GLY A 74 -5.74 -6.90 11.22
CA GLY A 74 -4.71 -5.96 11.67
C GLY A 74 -4.09 -5.11 10.57
N CYS A 75 -4.66 -5.13 9.36
CA CYS A 75 -4.18 -4.31 8.23
C CYS A 75 -4.79 -2.91 8.27
N ASP A 76 -4.03 -1.92 7.82
CA ASP A 76 -4.55 -0.58 7.55
C ASP A 76 -4.88 -0.40 6.07
N THR A 77 -5.77 0.54 5.75
CA THR A 77 -6.22 0.76 4.37
C THR A 77 -6.39 2.24 4.01
N GLU A 78 -5.99 2.59 2.79
CA GLU A 78 -6.16 3.93 2.21
C GLU A 78 -7.09 3.86 0.99
N LEU A 79 -7.88 4.93 0.81
CA LEU A 79 -8.73 5.09 -0.38
C LEU A 79 -8.11 6.09 -1.34
N SER A 80 -8.26 5.81 -2.62
CA SER A 80 -7.92 6.78 -3.67
C SER A 80 -9.14 7.61 -4.08
N HIS A 81 -8.96 8.46 -5.08
CA HIS A 81 -10.09 9.14 -5.75
C HIS A 81 -10.89 8.19 -6.67
N ILE A 82 -10.37 7.00 -6.96
CA ILE A 82 -11.08 5.91 -7.61
C ILE A 82 -11.84 5.16 -6.50
N PRO A 83 -13.19 5.23 -6.44
CA PRO A 83 -13.96 4.82 -5.27
C PRO A 83 -13.80 3.37 -4.84
N ASN A 84 -13.46 2.50 -5.79
CA ASN A 84 -13.34 1.06 -5.60
C ASN A 84 -11.89 0.55 -5.55
N LEU A 85 -10.90 1.45 -5.56
CA LEU A 85 -9.49 1.10 -5.39
C LEU A 85 -9.07 1.31 -3.93
N VAL A 86 -8.71 0.22 -3.26
CA VAL A 86 -8.24 0.18 -1.88
C VAL A 86 -6.77 -0.21 -1.87
N ALA A 87 -5.92 0.60 -1.24
CA ALA A 87 -4.54 0.22 -0.93
C ALA A 87 -4.49 -0.34 0.49
N VAL A 88 -3.79 -1.45 0.67
CA VAL A 88 -3.73 -2.21 1.93
C VAL A 88 -2.29 -2.25 2.40
N ASP A 89 -2.07 -1.83 3.64
CA ASP A 89 -0.81 -2.02 4.36
C ASP A 89 -0.89 -3.31 5.17
N VAL A 90 0.09 -4.18 4.99
CA VAL A 90 0.26 -5.39 5.80
C VAL A 90 1.53 -5.22 6.62
N PRO A 91 1.41 -4.92 7.93
CA PRO A 91 2.55 -4.84 8.82
C PRO A 91 3.42 -6.10 8.84
N PRO A 92 4.75 -5.99 9.04
CA PRO A 92 5.67 -7.12 9.03
C PRO A 92 5.40 -8.15 10.14
N ALA A 93 4.68 -7.77 11.19
CA ALA A 93 4.30 -8.67 12.27
C ALA A 93 3.12 -9.59 11.90
N LEU A 94 2.41 -9.32 10.80
CA LEU A 94 1.24 -10.09 10.36
C LEU A 94 1.62 -11.17 9.35
N SER A 95 0.80 -12.22 9.32
CA SER A 95 0.88 -13.27 8.31
C SER A 95 0.33 -12.76 6.98
N LEU A 96 1.21 -12.51 6.01
CA LEU A 96 0.81 -12.17 4.64
C LEU A 96 -0.11 -13.24 4.03
N ASP A 97 0.12 -14.52 4.35
CA ASP A 97 -0.69 -15.63 3.83
C ASP A 97 -2.13 -15.58 4.33
N SER A 98 -2.37 -15.06 5.53
CA SER A 98 -3.74 -14.86 6.05
C SER A 98 -4.48 -13.77 5.29
N VAL A 99 -3.78 -12.68 4.93
CA VAL A 99 -4.34 -11.60 4.11
C VAL A 99 -4.59 -12.08 2.68
N ARG A 100 -3.63 -12.80 2.09
CA ARG A 100 -3.80 -13.44 0.77
C ARG A 100 -5.00 -14.36 0.74
N SER A 101 -5.19 -15.19 1.78
CA SER A 101 -6.32 -16.13 1.84
C SER A 101 -7.68 -15.41 1.83
N LEU A 102 -7.78 -14.28 2.55
CA LEU A 102 -8.97 -13.42 2.51
C LEU A 102 -9.21 -12.89 1.09
N LEU A 103 -8.18 -12.29 0.49
CA LEU A 103 -8.30 -11.65 -0.82
C LEU A 103 -8.57 -12.67 -1.92
N GLU A 104 -7.94 -13.84 -1.88
CA GLU A 104 -8.18 -14.94 -2.81
C GLU A 104 -9.62 -15.46 -2.72
N THR A 105 -10.17 -15.57 -1.51
CA THR A 105 -11.57 -15.97 -1.31
C THR A 105 -12.53 -15.00 -2.01
N GLY A 106 -12.26 -13.69 -1.92
CA GLY A 106 -13.08 -12.70 -2.60
C GLY A 106 -12.88 -12.66 -4.12
N THR A 107 -11.66 -12.94 -4.61
CA THR A 107 -11.41 -13.12 -6.05
C THR A 107 -12.20 -14.31 -6.60
N VAL A 108 -12.15 -15.47 -5.94
CA VAL A 108 -12.90 -16.67 -6.33
C VAL A 108 -14.42 -16.44 -6.28
N SER A 109 -14.87 -15.58 -5.38
CA SER A 109 -16.29 -15.21 -5.22
C SER A 109 -16.71 -14.03 -6.10
N GLU A 110 -15.86 -13.57 -7.01
CA GLU A 110 -16.11 -12.43 -7.92
C GLU A 110 -16.51 -11.13 -7.19
N ARG A 111 -15.89 -10.84 -6.03
CA ARG A 111 -16.10 -9.58 -5.28
C ARG A 111 -15.10 -8.49 -5.69
N TRP A 112 -13.87 -8.90 -6.03
CA TRP A 112 -12.76 -8.02 -6.37
C TRP A 112 -11.64 -8.77 -7.10
N GLU A 113 -10.65 -8.01 -7.59
CA GLU A 113 -9.31 -8.52 -7.88
C GLU A 113 -8.27 -7.81 -7.01
N TYR A 114 -7.11 -8.42 -6.81
CA TYR A 114 -6.02 -7.79 -6.09
C TYR A 114 -4.65 -8.01 -6.76
N GLU A 115 -3.73 -7.10 -6.47
CA GLU A 115 -2.33 -7.18 -6.86
C GLU A 115 -1.38 -7.01 -5.67
N GLU A 116 -0.19 -7.61 -5.79
CA GLU A 116 0.91 -7.45 -4.84
C GLU A 116 1.86 -6.35 -5.32
N ALA A 117 1.58 -5.10 -4.93
CA ALA A 117 2.33 -3.95 -5.41
C ALA A 117 3.73 -3.83 -4.79
N CYS A 118 3.92 -4.30 -3.56
CA CYS A 118 5.20 -4.41 -2.88
C CYS A 118 5.14 -5.50 -1.81
N LEU A 119 6.13 -6.38 -1.75
CA LEU A 119 6.23 -7.41 -0.72
C LEU A 119 7.36 -7.04 0.25
N GLY A 120 7.04 -7.06 1.55
CA GLY A 120 8.00 -6.78 2.61
C GLY A 120 9.16 -7.77 2.61
N SER A 121 10.36 -7.26 2.86
CA SER A 121 11.64 -8.00 2.91
C SER A 121 12.37 -7.82 4.23
#